data_AF-A0A945QEH3-F1
#
_entry.id   AF-A0A945QEH3-F1
#
_cell.length_a   1.000
_cell.length_b   1.000
_cell.length_c   1.000
_cell.angle_alpha   90.00
_cell.angle_beta   90.00
_cell.angle_gamma   90.00
#
_symmetry.space_group_name_H-M   'P 1'
#
loop_
_entity.id
_entity.type
_entity.pdbx_description
1 polymer ?
#
loop_
_entity_poly.entity_id
_entity_poly.type
_entity_poly.pdbx_seq_one_letter_code
_entity_poly.pdbx_strand_id
1 'polypeptide(L)' 'FVVDSFSSHVVDAVGSGDALLAYAALSLKATGNEIIASVLGSLAAAVECEKDGNIPVHPDDVRRKLETIEKMANYG' A
#
# COMPACT_ATOMS: atom_id res chain seq x y z
N PHE A 1 -3.29 16.22 -2.18
CA PHE A 1 -4.05 15.13 -1.55
C PHE A 1 -3.11 14.42 -0.59
N VAL A 2 -3.44 14.39 0.70
CA VAL A 2 -2.68 13.64 1.71
C VAL A 2 -3.44 12.34 1.91
N VAL A 3 -2.88 11.23 1.45
CA VAL A 3 -3.38 9.89 1.79
C VAL A 3 -2.86 9.62 3.20
N ASP A 4 -3.78 9.40 4.13
CA ASP A 4 -3.43 9.09 5.51
C ASP A 4 -2.64 7.78 5.58
N SER A 5 -1.83 7.64 6.63
CA SER A 5 -0.99 6.45 6.76
C SER A 5 -1.89 5.26 7.07
N PHE A 6 -2.09 4.37 6.10
CA PHE A 6 -2.84 3.11 6.28
C PHE A 6 -2.11 2.08 7.17
N SER A 7 -0.99 2.46 7.78
CA SER A 7 -0.21 1.59 8.66
C SER A 7 -0.82 1.60 10.06
N SER A 8 -1.33 0.44 10.48
CA SER A 8 -1.94 0.25 11.80
C SER A 8 -0.88 -0.04 12.87
N HIS A 9 0.23 -0.69 12.49
CA HIS A 9 1.36 -1.07 13.33
C HIS A 9 2.65 -1.02 12.50
N VAL A 10 3.53 -0.05 12.76
CA VAL A 10 4.86 0.00 12.13
C VAL A 10 5.82 -0.85 12.96
N VAL A 11 6.32 -1.94 12.39
CA VAL A 11 7.27 -2.85 13.04
C VAL A 11 8.67 -2.67 12.45
N ASP A 12 8.80 -2.65 11.12
CA ASP A 12 10.04 -2.29 10.42
C ASP A 12 9.71 -1.38 9.22
N ALA A 13 10.33 -0.20 9.16
CA ALA A 13 10.06 0.77 8.10
C ALA A 13 11.03 0.66 6.90
N VAL A 14 12.05 -0.19 7.01
CA VAL A 14 13.03 -0.38 5.93
C VAL A 14 12.34 -1.03 4.72
N GLY A 15 12.43 -0.41 3.55
CA GLY A 15 11.81 -0.93 2.30
C GLY A 15 10.40 -0.43 2.02
N SER A 16 9.70 0.13 3.01
CA SER A 16 8.35 0.70 2.85
C SER A 16 8.27 1.83 1.80
N GLY A 17 9.31 2.65 1.70
CA GLY A 17 9.40 3.74 0.71
C GLY A 17 9.62 3.24 -0.72
N ASP A 18 10.36 2.15 -0.90
CA ASP A 18 10.58 1.54 -2.21
C ASP A 18 9.32 0.83 -2.69
N ALA A 19 8.63 0.13 -1.78
CA ALA A 19 7.31 -0.45 -2.04
C ALA A 19 6.29 0.63 -2.42
N LEU A 20 6.29 1.77 -1.71
CA LEU A 20 5.43 2.92 -2.03
C LEU A 20 5.67 3.43 -3.45
N LEU A 21 6.93 3.71 -3.79
CA LEU A 21 7.28 4.27 -5.10
C LEU A 21 7.01 3.28 -6.24
N ALA A 22 7.32 2.00 -6.05
CA ALA A 22 7.07 0.97 -7.05
C ALA A 22 5.58 0.84 -7.37
N TYR A 23 4.72 0.73 -6.35
CA TYR A 23 3.28 0.58 -6.55
C TYR A 23 2.63 1.88 -7.00
N ALA A 24 3.05 3.04 -6.51
CA ALA A 24 2.56 4.33 -6.99
C ALA A 24 2.90 4.54 -8.48
N ALA A 25 4.15 4.27 -8.89
CA ALA A 25 4.56 4.41 -10.28
C ALA A 25 3.84 3.42 -11.21
N LEU A 26 3.69 2.16 -10.80
CA LEU A 26 2.96 1.15 -11.57
C LEU A 26 1.49 1.55 -11.74
N SER A 27 0.85 2.01 -10.67
CA SER A 27 -0.55 2.42 -10.65
C SER A 27 -0.79 3.69 -11.45
N LEU A 28 0.12 4.66 -11.37
CA LEU A 28 0.09 5.87 -12.17
C LEU A 28 0.24 5.53 -13.66
N LYS A 29 1.15 4.62 -14.00
CA LYS A 29 1.33 4.15 -15.38
C LYS A 29 0.13 3.35 -15.91
N ALA A 30 -0.50 2.54 -15.05
CA ALA A 30 -1.63 1.70 -15.45
C ALA A 30 -2.96 2.48 -15.55
N THR A 31 -3.19 3.43 -14.66
CA THR A 31 -4.49 4.14 -14.56
C THR A 31 -4.45 5.58 -15.04
N GLY A 32 -3.27 6.20 -15.09
CA GLY A 32 -3.12 7.63 -15.37
C GLY A 32 -3.66 8.55 -14.26
N ASN A 33 -4.03 7.99 -13.09
CA ASN A 33 -4.68 8.74 -12.02
C ASN A 33 -3.79 8.80 -10.77
N GLU A 34 -3.38 10.02 -10.42
CA GLU A 34 -2.50 10.32 -9.28
C GLU A 34 -3.12 9.93 -7.92
N ILE A 35 -4.45 9.94 -7.82
CA ILE A 35 -5.16 9.53 -6.61
C ILE A 35 -5.02 8.02 -6.41
N ILE A 36 -5.27 7.23 -7.45
CA ILE A 36 -5.15 5.77 -7.40
C ILE A 36 -3.70 5.37 -7.11
N ALA A 37 -2.75 6.08 -7.72
CA ALA A 37 -1.33 5.91 -7.46
C ALA A 37 -0.95 6.17 -5.99
N SER A 38 -1.43 7.27 -5.41
CA SER A 38 -1.13 7.62 -4.02
C SER A 38 -1.76 6.63 -3.03
N VAL A 39 -2.98 6.16 -3.32
CA VAL A 39 -3.67 5.16 -2.49
C VAL A 39 -2.90 3.84 -2.52
N LEU A 40 -2.61 3.30 -3.72
CA LEU A 40 -1.93 2.02 -3.87
C LEU A 40 -0.49 2.04 -3.33
N GLY A 41 0.23 3.15 -3.50
CA GLY A 41 1.56 3.33 -2.92
C GLY A 41 1.53 3.31 -1.39
N SER A 42 0.60 4.06 -0.78
CA SER A 42 0.45 4.08 0.69
C SER A 42 0.04 2.72 1.25
N LEU A 43 -0.75 1.97 0.48
CA LEU A 43 -1.19 0.61 0.81
C LEU A 43 -0.03 -0.39 0.81
N ALA A 44 0.83 -0.33 -0.20
CA ALA A 44 2.04 -1.15 -0.28
C ALA A 44 3.03 -0.82 0.84
N ALA A 45 3.21 0.47 1.14
CA ALA A 45 4.04 0.91 2.27
C ALA A 45 3.52 0.37 3.61
N ALA A 46 2.21 0.41 3.83
CA ALA A 46 1.59 -0.11 5.04
C ALA A 46 1.77 -1.63 5.20
N VAL A 47 1.76 -2.38 4.08
CA VAL A 47 2.00 -3.84 4.09
C VAL A 47 3.45 -4.19 4.42
N GLU A 48 4.41 -3.42 3.92
CA GLU A 48 5.82 -3.54 4.32
C GLU A 48 5.99 -3.20 5.81
N CYS A 49 5.48 -2.03 6.23
CA CYS A 49 5.62 -1.56 7.61
C CYS A 49 5.03 -2.50 8.66
N GLU A 50 3.98 -3.26 8.34
CA GLU A 50 3.33 -4.19 9.27
C GLU A 50 4.00 -5.58 9.34
N LYS A 51 5.03 -5.83 8.53
CA LYS A 51 5.80 -7.08 8.56
C LYS A 51 7.10 -6.87 9.35
N ASP A 52 7.35 -7.75 10.31
CA ASP A 52 8.60 -7.77 11.08
C ASP A 52 9.62 -8.68 10.39
N GLY A 53 10.68 -8.09 9.84
CA GLY A 53 11.81 -8.80 9.24
C GLY A 53 11.75 -9.03 7.72
N ASN A 54 12.75 -9.75 7.19
CA ASN A 54 13.01 -9.98 5.76
C ASN A 54 11.98 -10.91 5.07
N ILE A 55 10.69 -10.62 5.22
CA ILE A 55 9.59 -11.34 4.57
C ILE A 55 9.20 -10.56 3.32
N PRO A 56 9.53 -11.04 2.11
CA PRO A 56 9.25 -10.30 0.89
C PRO A 56 7.75 -10.01 0.76
N VAL A 57 7.41 -8.75 0.47
CA VAL A 57 6.03 -8.36 0.16
C VAL A 57 5.61 -8.97 -1.17
N HIS A 58 4.64 -9.89 -1.09
CA HIS A 58 4.06 -10.50 -2.28
C HIS A 58 2.96 -9.59 -2.86
N PRO A 59 2.73 -9.62 -4.18
CA PRO A 59 1.62 -8.92 -4.80
C PRO A 59 0.26 -9.30 -4.20
N ASP A 60 0.12 -10.56 -3.76
CA ASP A 60 -1.07 -11.06 -3.07
C ASP A 60 -1.33 -10.36 -1.72
N ASP A 61 -0.28 -9.90 -1.02
CA ASP A 61 -0.44 -9.17 0.25
C ASP A 61 -1.04 -7.79 0.00
N VAL A 62 -0.54 -7.09 -1.02
CA VAL A 62 -1.11 -5.80 -1.45
C VAL A 62 -2.54 -6.00 -1.93
N ARG A 63 -2.84 -7.10 -2.65
CA ARG A 63 -4.21 -7.43 -3.07
C ARG A 63 -5.14 -7.70 -1.91
N ARG A 64 -4.72 -8.46 -0.90
CA ARG A 64 -5.53 -8.70 0.33
C ARG A 64 -5.78 -7.40 1.09
N LYS A 65 -4.76 -6.55 1.21
CA LYS A 65 -4.89 -5.26 1.88
C LYS A 65 -5.84 -4.34 1.10
N LEU A 66 -5.81 -4.40 -0.24
CA LEU A 66 -6.75 -3.71 -1.11
C LEU A 66 -8.17 -4.21 -0.90
N GLU A 67 -8.40 -5.54 -0.91
CA GLU A 67 -9.71 -6.14 -0.63
C GLU A 67 -10.23 -5.79 0.77
N THR A 68 -9.33 -5.68 1.76
CA THR A 68 -9.68 -5.27 3.13
C THR A 68 -10.12 -3.80 3.15
N ILE A 69 -9.38 -2.92 2.48
CA ILE A 69 -9.73 -1.50 2.38
C ILE A 69 -10.97 -1.30 1.51
N GLU A 70 -11.18 -2.10 0.46
CA GLU A 70 -12.40 -2.09 -0.33
C GLU A 70 -13.61 -2.48 0.52
N LYS A 71 -13.48 -3.53 1.35
CA LYS A 71 -14.52 -3.91 2.32
C LYS A 71 -14.76 -2.85 3.39
N MET A 72 -13.71 -2.15 3.85
CA MET A 72 -13.83 -1.04 4.80
C MET A 72 -14.40 0.22 4.14
N ALA A 73 -14.10 0.49 2.87
CA ALA A 73 -14.63 1.64 2.13
C ALA A 73 -16.07 1.41 1.69
N ASN A 74 -16.45 0.16 1.44
CA ASN A 74 -17.81 -0.28 1.22
C ASN A 74 -18.58 -0.40 2.55
N TYR A 75 -18.54 0.67 3.36
CA TYR A 75 -19.51 0.91 4.44
C TYR A 75 -20.90 1.03 3.80
N GLY A 76 -21.55 -0.12 3.61
CA GLY A 76 -23.00 -0.25 3.51
C GLY A 76 -23.62 -0.38 4.89
#